data_AF-A0A1V6B284-F1
#
_entry.id   AF-A0A1V6B284-F1
#
_cell.length_a   1.000
_cell.length_b   1.000
_cell.length_c   1.000
_cell.angle_alpha   90.00
_cell.angle_beta   90.00
_cell.angle_gamma   90.00
#
_symmetry.space_group_name_H-M   'P 1'
#
loop_
_entity.id
_entity.type
_entity.pdbx_description
1 polymer ?
#
loop_
_entity_poly.entity_id
_entity_poly.type
_entity_poly.pdbx_seq_one_letter_code
_entity_poly.pdbx_strand_id
1 'polypeptide(L)' 'MSQAKVDNQPQRWLRSKHVRELLGISDSTLMSLRVKGIIPAYRLGDSWFYKESEILDALEGGRNK' A
#
# COMPACT_ATOMS: atom_id res chain seq x y z
N MET A 1 -14.76 -23.90 -11.03
CA MET A 1 -13.76 -23.57 -9.98
C MET A 1 -13.16 -22.24 -10.37
N SER A 2 -13.39 -21.21 -9.55
CA SER A 2 -13.14 -19.81 -9.90
C SER A 2 -11.68 -19.58 -10.28
N GLN A 3 -11.46 -19.01 -11.46
CA GLN A 3 -10.14 -18.68 -11.99
C GLN A 3 -9.46 -17.67 -11.06
N ALA A 4 -8.39 -18.08 -10.38
CA ALA A 4 -7.48 -17.16 -9.72
C ALA A 4 -6.85 -16.28 -10.80
N LYS A 5 -7.23 -15.01 -10.85
CA LYS A 5 -6.61 -14.03 -11.74
C LYS A 5 -5.20 -13.80 -11.21
N VAL A 6 -4.23 -14.50 -11.80
CA VAL A 6 -2.81 -14.16 -11.62
C VAL A 6 -2.60 -12.87 -12.41
N ASP A 7 -2.83 -11.76 -11.75
CA ASP A 7 -2.56 -10.44 -12.30
C ASP A 7 -1.04 -10.35 -12.56
N ASN A 8 -0.66 -10.47 -13.83
CA ASN A 8 0.73 -10.52 -14.29
C ASN A 8 1.42 -9.14 -14.22
N GLN A 9 0.94 -8.25 -13.33
CA GLN A 9 1.58 -6.98 -13.09
C GLN A 9 2.81 -7.21 -12.20
N PRO A 10 3.99 -6.71 -12.59
CA PRO A 10 5.18 -6.84 -11.76
C PRO A 10 4.90 -6.22 -10.39
N GLN A 11 4.96 -7.04 -9.34
CA GLN A 11 4.70 -6.59 -7.97
C GLN A 11 5.72 -5.50 -7.59
N ARG A 12 5.27 -4.25 -7.63
CA ARG A 12 6.12 -3.08 -7.39
C ARG A 12 6.18 -2.79 -5.89
N TRP A 13 7.39 -2.86 -5.37
CA TRP A 13 7.69 -2.46 -4.00
C TRP A 13 8.02 -0.97 -3.95
N LEU A 14 7.24 -0.24 -3.16
CA LEU A 14 7.36 1.20 -2.98
C LEU A 14 8.00 1.50 -1.62
N ARG A 15 8.83 2.54 -1.57
CA ARG A 15 9.31 3.12 -0.31
C ARG A 15 8.39 4.25 0.14
N SER A 16 8.46 4.65 1.40
CA SER A 16 7.65 5.72 1.98
C SER A 16 7.61 7.03 1.18
N LYS A 17 8.69 7.37 0.44
CA LYS A 17 8.70 8.54 -0.46
C LYS A 17 7.72 8.37 -1.62
N HIS A 18 7.78 7.25 -2.34
CA HIS A 18 6.88 6.97 -3.46
C HIS A 18 5.43 6.85 -3.02
N VAL A 19 5.15 6.24 -1.86
CA VAL A 19 3.78 6.12 -1.37
C VAL A 19 3.17 7.50 -1.05
N ARG A 20 3.96 8.42 -0.48
CA ARG A 20 3.52 9.80 -0.25
C ARG A 20 3.23 10.54 -1.54
N GLU A 21 4.10 10.37 -2.54
CA GLU A 21 3.92 10.97 -3.87
C GLU A 21 2.68 10.39 -4.57
N LEU A 22 2.47 9.08 -4.49
CA LEU A 22 1.35 8.36 -5.10
C LEU A 22 0.00 8.75 -4.48
N LEU A 23 -0.06 8.87 -3.15
CA LEU A 23 -1.29 9.22 -2.42
C LEU A 23 -1.48 10.73 -2.21
N GLY A 24 -0.47 11.55 -2.50
CA GLY A 24 -0.49 12.99 -2.22
C GLY A 24 -0.57 13.32 -0.72
N ILE A 25 0.03 12.50 0.15
CA ILE A 25 -0.08 12.64 1.61
C ILE A 25 1.24 13.04 2.29
N SER A 26 1.14 13.61 3.49
CA SER A 26 2.28 13.89 4.35
C SER A 26 2.85 12.62 5.02
N ASP A 27 4.05 12.72 5.59
CA ASP A 27 4.66 11.64 6.36
C ASP A 27 3.86 11.31 7.63
N SER A 28 3.32 12.32 8.31
CA SER A 28 2.46 12.14 9.48
C SER A 28 1.20 11.34 9.14
N THR A 29 0.60 11.61 7.98
CA THR A 29 -0.55 10.84 7.49
C THR A 29 -0.14 9.42 7.14
N LEU A 30 0.96 9.21 6.41
CA LEU A 30 1.45 7.87 6.09
C LEU A 30 1.76 7.05 7.35
N MET A 31 2.34 7.67 8.38
CA MET A 31 2.56 7.06 9.68
C MET A 31 1.24 6.67 10.34
N SER A 32 0.25 7.57 10.37
CA SER A 32 -1.08 7.28 10.91
C SER A 32 -1.76 6.10 10.19
N LEU A 33 -1.73 6.07 8.85
CA LEU A 33 -2.31 4.98 8.05
C LEU A 33 -1.65 3.64 8.36
N ARG A 34 -0.32 3.62 8.50
CA ARG A 34 0.45 2.42 8.87
C ARG A 34 0.14 1.96 10.30
N VAL A 35 0.12 2.87 11.27
CA VAL A 35 -0.18 2.54 12.68
C VAL A 35 -1.61 2.03 12.84
N LYS A 36 -2.56 2.60 12.09
CA LYS A 36 -3.95 2.16 12.06
C LYS A 36 -4.18 0.87 11.25
N GLY A 37 -3.17 0.37 10.55
CA GLY A 37 -3.29 -0.81 9.70
C GLY A 37 -4.18 -0.61 8.47
N ILE A 38 -4.41 0.65 8.05
CA ILE A 38 -5.23 0.98 6.86
C ILE A 38 -4.48 0.60 5.59
N ILE A 39 -3.16 0.81 5.57
CA ILE A 39 -2.29 0.38 4.47
C ILE A 39 -1.33 -0.71 4.99
N PRO A 40 -1.18 -1.83 4.28
CA PRO A 40 -0.17 -2.83 4.60
C PRO A 40 1.24 -2.25 4.45
N ALA A 41 2.05 -2.38 5.49
CA ALA A 41 3.42 -1.90 5.52
C ALA A 41 4.36 -3.02 5.99
N TYR A 42 5.44 -3.23 5.24
CA TYR A 42 6.44 -4.27 5.49
C TYR A 42 7.73 -3.62 5.95
N ARG A 43 8.22 -4.03 7.11
CA ARG A 43 9.51 -3.56 7.63
C ARG A 43 10.60 -4.51 7.18
N LEU A 44 11.64 -3.97 6.54
CA LEU A 44 12.86 -4.69 6.23
C LEU A 44 14.05 -3.89 6.78
N GLY A 45 14.60 -4.35 7.90
CA GLY A 45 15.58 -3.60 8.68
C GLY A 45 15.00 -2.29 9.22
N ASP A 46 15.58 -1.17 8.80
CA ASP A 46 15.13 0.18 9.18
C ASP A 46 14.19 0.82 8.15
N SER A 47 14.04 0.19 6.98
CA SER A 47 13.22 0.73 5.89
C SER A 47 11.83 0.11 5.85
N TRP A 48 10.87 0.94 5.45
CA TRP A 48 9.49 0.53 5.21
C TRP A 48 9.22 0.41 3.72
N PHE A 49 8.59 -0.71 3.38
CA PHE A 49 8.21 -1.09 2.04
C PHE A 49 6.70 -1.34 1.98
N TYR A 50 6.13 -1.07 0.82
CA TYR A 50 4.71 -1.19 0.56
C TYR A 50 4.54 -1.85 -0.79
N LYS A 51 3.55 -2.73 -0.93
CA LYS A 51 3.18 -3.23 -2.26
C LYS A 51 2.19 -2.25 -2.88
N GLU A 52 2.45 -1.86 -4.11
CA GLU A 52 1.55 -0.97 -4.85
C GLU A 52 0.14 -1.56 -4.97
N SER A 53 0.04 -2.85 -5.29
CA SER A 53 -1.23 -3.60 -5.35
C SER A 53 -2.04 -3.49 -4.06
N GLU A 54 -1.43 -3.77 -2.92
CA GLU A 54 -2.11 -3.71 -1.62
C GLU A 54 -2.53 -2.30 -1.21
N ILE A 55 -1.78 -1.26 -1.64
CA ILE A 55 -2.20 0.14 -1.43
C ILE A 55 -3.45 0.43 -2.25
N LEU A 56 -3.50 0.00 -3.52
CA LEU A 56 -4.65 0.19 -4.39
C LEU A 56 -5.87 -0.58 -3.86
N ASP A 57 -5.68 -1.84 -3.44
CA ASP A 57 -6.74 -2.66 -2.84
C ASP A 57 -7.31 -2.00 -1.57
N ALA A 58 -6.43 -1.41 -0.73
CA ALA A 58 -6.85 -0.68 0.47
C ALA A 58 -7.65 0.59 0.13
N LEU A 59 -7.30 1.30 -0.94
CA LEU A 59 -8.05 2.45 -1.43
C LEU A 59 -9.43 2.05 -1.97
N GLU A 60 -9.50 0.98 -2.75
CA GLU A 60 -10.77 0.45 -3.28
C GLU A 60 -11.68 -0.05 -2.16
N GLY A 61 -11.12 -0.72 -1.14
CA GLY A 61 -11.84 -1.15 0.06
C GLY A 61 -12.43 0.01 0.86
N GLY A 62 -11.81 1.19 0.82
CA GLY A 62 -12.32 2.42 1.46
C GLY A 62 -13.47 3.10 0.71
N ARG A 63 -13.76 2.72 -0.54
CA ARG A 63 -14.81 3.32 -1.39
C ARG A 63 -16.23 2.84 -1.05
N ASN A 64 -16.36 1.79 -0.23
CA ASN A 64 -17.65 1.17 0.12
C ASN A 64 -18.02 1.34 1.60
N LYS A 65 -18.20 2.58 2.05
CA LYS A 65 -19.00 2.86 3.25
C LYS A 65 -19.93 4.04 3.04
#